data_AF-A0A165CTK0-F1
#
_entry.id   AF-A0A165CTK0-F1
#
_cell.length_a   1.000
_cell.length_b   1.000
_cell.length_c   1.000
_cell.angle_alpha   90.00
_cell.angle_beta   90.00
_cell.angle_gamma   90.00
#
_symmetry.space_group_name_H-M   'P 1'
#
loop_
_entity.id
_entity.type
_entity.pdbx_description
1 polymer ?
#
loop_
_entity_poly.entity_id
_entity_poly.type
_entity_poly.pdbx_seq_one_letter_code
_entity_poly.pdbx_strand_id
1 'polypeptide(L)' 'LSVSSSLTSTYIPRNHKSATDHPEAVELHISTELATHRYSDPFHPARLESLIGPFCTSSL' A
#
# COMPACT_ATOMS: atom_id res chain seq x y z
N LEU A 1 3.92 -8.76 12.27
CA LEU A 1 2.47 -8.89 12.50
C LEU A 1 1.77 -8.68 11.16
N SER A 2 1.24 -9.73 10.54
CA SER A 2 0.40 -9.58 9.34
C SER A 2 -1.05 -9.41 9.80
N VAL A 3 -1.73 -8.37 9.36
CA VAL A 3 -3.15 -8.16 9.65
C VAL A 3 -3.94 -9.06 8.69
N SER A 4 -4.63 -10.06 9.24
CA SER A 4 -5.46 -11.01 8.48
C SER A 4 -6.93 -10.59 8.38
N SER A 5 -7.28 -9.38 8.84
CA SER A 5 -8.65 -8.86 8.70
C SER A 5 -8.89 -8.32 7.29
N SER A 6 -10.00 -8.70 6.69
CA SER A 6 -10.46 -8.11 5.43
C SER A 6 -10.86 -6.66 5.65
N LEU A 7 -10.42 -5.79 4.73
CA LEU A 7 -10.75 -4.37 4.76
C LEU A 7 -12.24 -4.21 4.43
N THR A 8 -13.05 -3.85 5.43
CA THR A 8 -14.52 -3.82 5.30
C THR A 8 -15.05 -2.50 4.74
N SER A 9 -14.26 -1.42 4.78
CA SER A 9 -14.65 -0.12 4.26
C SER A 9 -13.41 0.71 3.91
N THR A 10 -13.47 1.37 2.75
CA THR A 10 -12.46 2.33 2.30
C THR A 10 -13.09 3.71 2.30
N TYR A 11 -12.53 4.66 3.04
CA TYR A 11 -12.95 6.06 3.01
C TYR A 11 -12.16 6.83 1.94
N ILE A 12 -12.86 7.38 0.94
CA ILE A 12 -12.29 8.26 -0.07
C ILE A 12 -12.79 9.68 0.21
N PRO A 13 -11.92 10.60 0.66
CA PRO A 13 -12.34 11.96 0.93
C PRO A 13 -12.69 12.73 -0.36
N ARG A 14 -13.61 13.69 -0.25
CA ARG A 14 -14.21 14.41 -1.41
C ARG A 14 -13.25 15.32 -2.19
N ASN A 15 -12.00 15.44 -1.76
CA ASN A 15 -10.95 16.18 -2.45
C ASN A 15 -10.19 15.33 -3.49
N HIS A 16 -10.47 14.02 -3.62
CA HIS A 16 -9.85 13.13 -4.60
C HIS A 16 -10.75 12.89 -5.83
N LYS A 17 -11.27 13.98 -6.43
CA LYS A 17 -12.16 13.89 -7.60
C LYS A 17 -11.61 13.03 -8.73
N SER A 18 -10.32 13.14 -9.06
CA SER A 18 -9.71 12.31 -10.12
C SER A 18 -9.80 10.81 -9.83
N ALA A 19 -9.67 10.39 -8.56
CA ALA A 19 -9.79 8.99 -8.18
C ALA A 19 -11.25 8.51 -8.16
N THR A 20 -12.19 9.41 -7.88
CA THR A 20 -13.63 9.11 -7.92
C THR A 20 -14.19 9.09 -9.34
N ASP A 21 -13.73 10.02 -10.19
CA ASP A 21 -14.19 10.18 -11.58
C ASP A 21 -13.53 9.16 -12.51
N HIS A 22 -12.32 8.69 -12.18
CA HIS A 22 -11.53 7.72 -12.95
C HIS A 22 -10.98 6.58 -12.08
N PRO A 23 -11.84 5.79 -11.41
CA PRO A 23 -11.39 4.66 -10.59
C PRO A 23 -10.61 3.61 -11.40
N GLU A 24 -10.90 3.46 -12.69
CA GLU A 24 -10.21 2.55 -13.61
C GLU A 24 -8.72 2.86 -13.75
N ALA A 25 -8.31 4.11 -13.63
CA ALA A 25 -6.90 4.49 -13.69
C ALA A 25 -6.13 4.00 -12.47
N VAL A 26 -6.79 4.01 -11.29
CA VAL A 26 -6.22 3.48 -10.04
C VAL A 26 -6.07 1.96 -10.13
N GLU A 27 -7.11 1.26 -10.58
CA GLU A 27 -7.06 -0.20 -10.77
C GLU A 27 -6.02 -0.61 -11.81
N LEU A 28 -5.91 0.12 -12.92
CA LEU A 28 -4.88 -0.11 -13.94
C LEU A 28 -3.48 0.08 -13.37
N HIS A 29 -3.28 1.11 -12.55
CA HIS A 29 -1.99 1.32 -11.89
C HIS A 29 -1.65 0.16 -10.95
N ILE A 30 -2.58 -0.24 -10.07
CA ILE A 30 -2.38 -1.37 -9.15
C ILE A 30 -2.01 -2.65 -9.91
N SER A 31 -2.80 -3.00 -10.93
CA SER A 31 -2.56 -4.19 -11.74
C SER A 31 -1.21 -4.15 -12.46
N THR A 32 -0.80 -2.98 -12.97
CA THR A 32 0.53 -2.79 -13.60
C THR A 32 1.65 -3.03 -12.60
N GLU A 33 1.53 -2.51 -11.38
CA GLU A 33 2.56 -2.67 -10.35
C GLU A 33 2.67 -4.12 -9.85
N LEU A 34 1.54 -4.83 -9.76
CA LEU A 34 1.52 -6.27 -9.45
C LEU A 34 2.10 -7.11 -10.60
N ALA A 35 1.73 -6.82 -11.85
CA ALA A 35 2.24 -7.52 -13.03
C ALA A 35 3.75 -7.32 -13.23
N THR A 36 4.28 -6.17 -12.80
CA THR A 36 5.73 -5.88 -12.84
C THR A 36 6.46 -6.40 -11.61
N HIS A 37 5.78 -7.10 -10.69
CA HIS A 37 6.34 -7.64 -9.44
C HIS A 37 7.05 -6.59 -8.57
N ARG A 38 6.67 -5.30 -8.70
CA ARG A 38 7.21 -4.22 -7.87
C ARG A 38 6.67 -4.29 -6.44
N TYR A 39 5.41 -4.70 -6.31
CA TYR A 39 4.86 -5.15 -5.04
C TYR A 39 4.76 -6.67 -5.07
N SER A 40 5.62 -7.30 -4.30
CA SER A 40 5.58 -8.73 -3.99
C SER A 40 5.09 -8.94 -2.57
N ASP A 41 4.73 -10.18 -2.23
CA ASP A 41 4.33 -10.68 -0.91
C ASP A 41 4.85 -9.91 0.30
N PRO A 42 4.13 -9.94 1.44
CA PRO A 42 4.58 -9.28 2.67
C PRO A 42 6.02 -9.67 2.99
N PHE A 43 6.90 -8.69 2.97
CA PHE A 43 8.30 -8.90 3.33
C PHE A 43 8.36 -9.33 4.80
N HIS A 44 9.15 -10.35 5.10
CA HIS A 44 9.39 -10.73 6.48
C HIS A 44 9.93 -9.50 7.23
N PRO A 45 9.38 -9.12 8.41
CA PRO A 45 9.76 -7.89 9.10
C PRO A 45 11.27 -7.74 9.29
N ALA A 46 11.97 -8.84 9.62
CA ALA A 46 13.43 -8.84 9.76
C ALA A 46 14.18 -8.50 8.46
N ARG A 47 13.66 -8.92 7.30
CA ARG A 47 14.24 -8.55 5.99
C ARG A 47 14.05 -7.07 5.73
N LEU A 48 12.87 -6.54 6.02
CA LEU A 48 12.57 -5.12 5.85
C LEU A 48 13.48 -4.27 6.76
N GLU A 49 13.52 -4.57 8.06
CA GLU A 49 14.38 -3.91 9.03
C GLU A 49 15.87 -3.97 8.66
N SER A 50 16.35 -5.09 8.10
CA SER A 50 17.73 -5.19 7.60
C SER A 50 18.02 -4.28 6.40
N LEU A 51 16.99 -3.95 5.60
CA LEU A 51 17.14 -3.17 4.37
C LEU A 51 17.03 -1.66 4.64
N ILE A 52 16.08 -1.25 5.48
CA ILE A 52 15.78 0.16 5.76
C ILE A 52 16.32 0.65 7.11
N GLY A 53 16.82 -0.26 7.94
CA GLY A 53 17.21 0.02 9.32
C GLY A 53 16.03 -0.07 10.30
N PRO A 54 16.28 0.24 11.59
CA PRO A 54 15.23 0.28 12.61
C PRO A 54 14.13 1.25 12.19
N PHE A 55 12.87 0.88 12.43
CA PHE A 55 11.75 1.80 12.25
C PHE A 55 11.88 2.94 13.25
N CYS A 56 12.50 4.04 12.85
CA CYS A 56 12.55 5.26 13.63
C CYS A 56 11.16 5.88 13.58
N THR A 57 10.41 5.83 14.70
CA THR A 57 9.39 6.84 14.92
C THR A 57 10.13 8.17 15.07
N SER A 58 9.82 9.15 14.22
CA SER A 58 10.36 10.51 14.38
C SER A 58 10.24 10.92 15.84
N SER A 59 11.33 11.43 16.42
CA SER A 59 11.32 11.99 17.76
C SER A 59 10.19 13.03 17.87
N LEU A 60 9.42 12.96 18.95
CA LEU A 60 8.42 13.97 19.33
C LEU A 60 9.09 15.31 19.65
#